data_AF-A0AAJ0C8X1-F1
#
_entry.id   AF-A0AAJ0C8X1-F1
#
_cell.length_a   1.000
_cell.length_b   1.000
_cell.length_c   1.000
_cell.angle_alpha   90.00
_cell.angle_beta   90.00
_cell.angle_gamma   90.00
#
_symmetry.space_group_name_H-M   'P 1'
#
loop_
_entity.id
_entity.type
_entity.pdbx_description
1 polymer ?
#
loop_
_entity_poly.entity_id
_entity_poly.type
_entity_poly.pdbx_seq_one_letter_code
_entity_poly.pdbx_strand_id
1 'polypeptide(L)'
;MDEFCKYFAFLAFGVEECEYGAEDEAMDEENMDDGQLRNQDVTISGCFEWVVSPILPVLKSVAPQPTLPSKVTLQHFLSVKSFECELGAVDDELRLVKLEPRDSEEPYVEFGYDNEESAPLDTIFPSRRVLANGQQFFFKSLDLLGDDIGRKEVGRYEQVFRASFGPSVRTSRLFGVVQDEKHQLVGLILHHIDEHTLLSDAVETPETPESSKERWIRQIQDILAALRGAGIVWGDAKPDNIIIDTHGDAWIIDFGGGHTEGWVDKDKAGTVDGDLQGL
;
A
#
# COMPACT_ATOMS: atom_id res chain seq x y z
N MET A 1 -31.03 -6.95 -8.70
CA MET A 1 -30.34 -6.79 -7.41
C MET A 1 -30.18 -5.30 -7.20
N ASP A 2 -30.61 -4.78 -6.05
CA ASP A 2 -30.41 -3.36 -5.72
C ASP A 2 -28.91 -3.03 -5.71
N GLU A 3 -28.56 -1.79 -6.07
CA GLU A 3 -27.16 -1.34 -6.18
C GLU A 3 -26.41 -1.57 -4.87
N PHE A 4 -27.09 -1.31 -3.75
CA PHE A 4 -26.58 -1.59 -2.41
C PHE A 4 -26.26 -3.07 -2.22
N CYS A 5 -27.21 -3.97 -2.50
CA CYS A 5 -27.01 -5.41 -2.37
C CYS A 5 -25.85 -5.91 -3.26
N LYS A 6 -25.69 -5.33 -4.44
CA LYS A 6 -24.62 -5.69 -5.39
C LYS A 6 -23.23 -5.38 -4.84
N TYR A 7 -23.00 -4.14 -4.38
CA TYR A 7 -21.70 -3.71 -3.85
C TYR A 7 -21.45 -4.25 -2.44
N PHE A 8 -22.47 -4.31 -1.59
CA PHE A 8 -22.36 -4.87 -0.24
C PHE A 8 -22.01 -6.36 -0.27
N ALA A 9 -22.68 -7.16 -1.11
CA ALA A 9 -22.37 -8.58 -1.24
C ALA A 9 -20.94 -8.82 -1.75
N PHE A 10 -20.51 -8.04 -2.75
CA PHE A 10 -19.14 -8.10 -3.26
C PHE A 10 -18.09 -7.80 -2.18
N LEU A 11 -18.33 -6.78 -1.34
CA LEU A 11 -17.42 -6.38 -0.27
C LEU A 11 -17.43 -7.33 0.93
N ALA A 12 -18.59 -7.90 1.27
CA ALA A 12 -18.75 -8.74 2.45
C ALA A 12 -18.31 -10.20 2.22
N PHE A 13 -18.51 -10.72 1.01
CA PHE A 13 -18.35 -12.15 0.72
C PHE A 13 -17.34 -12.45 -0.40
N GLY A 14 -16.80 -11.42 -1.08
CA GLY A 14 -15.89 -11.62 -2.20
C GLY A 14 -16.55 -12.28 -3.41
N VAL A 15 -15.77 -12.50 -4.48
CA VAL A 15 -16.27 -12.97 -5.79
C VAL A 15 -16.89 -14.38 -5.73
N GLU A 16 -16.55 -15.20 -4.72
CA GLU A 16 -16.89 -16.63 -4.70
C GLU A 16 -18.26 -16.98 -4.07
N GLU A 17 -18.94 -16.08 -3.36
CA GLU A 17 -20.15 -16.45 -2.60
C GLU A 17 -21.47 -15.83 -3.10
N CYS A 18 -21.45 -15.00 -4.15
CA CYS A 18 -22.66 -14.42 -4.73
C CYS A 18 -23.53 -15.41 -5.53
N GLU A 19 -23.25 -16.72 -5.49
CA GLU A 19 -24.06 -17.76 -6.17
C GLU A 19 -25.15 -18.41 -5.30
N TYR A 20 -25.19 -18.19 -3.99
CA TYR A 20 -26.20 -18.83 -3.14
C TYR A 20 -27.25 -17.84 -2.63
N GLY A 21 -28.25 -17.60 -3.47
CA GLY A 21 -29.40 -16.77 -3.14
C GLY A 21 -30.58 -16.94 -4.09
N ALA A 22 -30.87 -18.17 -4.52
CA ALA A 22 -32.14 -18.52 -5.15
C ALA A 22 -32.67 -19.78 -4.46
N GLU A 23 -33.63 -19.58 -3.56
CA GLU A 23 -34.29 -20.64 -2.80
C GLU A 23 -35.05 -21.59 -3.74
N ASP A 24 -34.94 -22.88 -3.42
CA ASP A 24 -35.65 -24.00 -4.01
C ASP A 24 -37.18 -23.81 -3.93
N GLU A 25 -37.83 -23.54 -5.07
CA GLU A 25 -39.18 -24.02 -5.33
C GLU A 25 -39.25 -24.62 -6.74
N ALA A 26 -39.43 -25.94 -6.79
CA ALA A 26 -39.62 -26.69 -8.02
C ALA A 26 -40.96 -26.34 -8.69
N MET A 27 -40.96 -26.01 -9.98
CA MET A 27 -41.93 -26.49 -10.98
C MET A 27 -41.52 -26.13 -12.44
N ASP A 28 -41.59 -27.17 -13.27
CA ASP A 28 -41.90 -27.23 -14.70
C ASP A 28 -40.93 -26.66 -15.77
N GLU A 29 -40.47 -27.60 -16.59
CA GLU A 29 -39.87 -27.40 -17.92
C GLU A 29 -40.87 -26.70 -18.86
N GLU A 30 -40.54 -25.52 -19.37
CA GLU A 30 -40.67 -25.13 -20.79
C GLU A 30 -40.39 -23.62 -21.01
N ASN A 31 -39.50 -23.36 -21.98
CA ASN A 31 -39.33 -22.10 -22.74
C ASN A 31 -38.55 -20.90 -22.14
N MET A 32 -37.41 -20.67 -22.80
CA MET A 32 -36.88 -19.40 -23.31
C MET A 32 -36.09 -18.44 -22.38
N ASP A 33 -34.95 -18.06 -22.97
CA ASP A 33 -34.03 -16.97 -22.68
C ASP A 33 -32.92 -17.28 -21.66
N ASP A 34 -31.78 -17.74 -22.18
CA ASP A 34 -30.48 -17.78 -21.52
C ASP A 34 -29.99 -16.33 -21.31
N GLY A 35 -30.67 -15.64 -20.40
CA GLY A 35 -30.23 -14.40 -19.82
C GLY A 35 -29.15 -14.70 -18.79
N GLN A 36 -27.94 -14.99 -19.26
CA GLN A 36 -26.72 -14.81 -18.47
C GLN A 36 -26.71 -13.37 -17.94
N LEU A 37 -27.22 -13.17 -16.73
CA LEU A 37 -27.04 -11.96 -15.93
C LEU A 37 -25.56 -11.92 -15.55
N ARG A 38 -24.78 -11.34 -16.44
CA ARG A 38 -23.35 -11.06 -16.30
C ARG A 38 -23.10 -10.32 -14.99
N ASN A 39 -22.39 -10.95 -14.05
CA ASN A 39 -21.73 -10.31 -12.91
C ASN A 39 -20.51 -9.44 -13.35
N GLN A 40 -20.55 -8.82 -14.52
CA GLN A 40 -19.39 -8.18 -15.16
C GLN A 40 -19.12 -6.73 -14.74
N ASP A 41 -19.91 -6.12 -13.86
CA ASP A 41 -19.86 -4.67 -13.64
C ASP A 41 -19.57 -4.25 -12.18
N VAL A 42 -18.87 -5.06 -11.38
CA VAL A 42 -18.39 -4.63 -10.04
C VAL A 42 -16.88 -4.70 -10.02
N THR A 43 -16.24 -3.54 -9.91
CA THR A 43 -14.78 -3.43 -9.77
C THR A 43 -14.44 -2.92 -8.37
N ILE A 44 -13.22 -3.18 -7.90
CA ILE A 44 -12.72 -2.60 -6.65
C ILE A 44 -12.80 -1.06 -6.68
N SER A 45 -12.50 -0.45 -7.82
CA SER A 45 -12.65 0.99 -8.04
C SER A 45 -14.11 1.44 -7.89
N GLY A 46 -15.06 0.69 -8.48
CA GLY A 46 -16.49 0.96 -8.34
C GLY A 46 -16.97 0.82 -6.90
N CYS A 47 -16.47 -0.17 -6.16
CA CYS A 47 -16.76 -0.31 -4.73
C CYS A 47 -16.22 0.88 -3.93
N PHE A 48 -14.99 1.31 -4.21
CA PHE A 48 -14.39 2.46 -3.56
C PHE A 48 -15.18 3.74 -3.82
N GLU A 49 -15.55 4.01 -5.08
CA GLU A 49 -16.38 5.15 -5.44
C GLU A 49 -17.74 5.10 -4.75
N TRP A 50 -18.39 3.93 -4.73
CA TRP A 50 -19.67 3.72 -4.05
C TRP A 50 -19.58 3.99 -2.54
N VAL A 51 -18.54 3.49 -1.87
CA VAL A 51 -18.30 3.72 -0.43
C VAL A 51 -18.01 5.19 -0.11
N VAL A 52 -17.19 5.85 -0.94
CA VAL A 52 -16.69 7.20 -0.67
C VAL A 52 -17.69 8.29 -1.07
N SER A 53 -18.49 8.07 -2.11
CA SER A 53 -19.46 9.04 -2.65
C SER A 53 -20.34 9.71 -1.57
N PRO A 54 -21.02 8.96 -0.65
CA PRO A 54 -21.90 9.57 0.35
C PRO A 54 -21.15 10.38 1.41
N ILE A 55 -19.87 10.07 1.67
CA ILE A 55 -19.05 10.75 2.68
C ILE A 55 -18.17 11.85 2.11
N LEU A 56 -17.98 11.90 0.80
CA LEU A 56 -17.10 12.88 0.14
C LEU A 56 -17.41 14.34 0.52
N PRO A 57 -18.68 14.79 0.63
CA PRO A 57 -18.98 16.15 1.07
C PRO A 57 -18.51 16.42 2.52
N VAL A 58 -18.61 15.43 3.39
CA VAL A 58 -18.19 15.53 4.79
C VAL A 58 -16.66 15.56 4.88
N LEU A 59 -15.98 14.66 4.15
CA LEU A 59 -14.52 14.64 4.04
C LEU A 59 -13.97 15.98 3.54
N LYS A 60 -14.63 16.61 2.55
CA LYS A 60 -14.27 17.96 2.07
C LYS A 60 -14.43 19.04 3.13
N SER A 61 -15.34 18.88 4.08
CA SER A 61 -15.56 19.88 5.14
C SER A 61 -14.54 19.78 6.27
N VAL A 62 -13.97 18.59 6.50
CA VAL A 62 -12.93 18.36 7.51
C VAL A 62 -11.51 18.38 6.94
N ALA A 63 -11.36 18.38 5.61
CA ALA A 63 -10.08 18.40 4.94
C ALA A 63 -9.26 19.67 5.33
N PRO A 64 -7.97 19.52 5.66
CA PRO A 64 -7.12 20.67 5.92
C PRO A 64 -6.95 21.55 4.67
N GLN A 65 -6.60 22.82 4.87
CA GLN A 65 -6.29 23.74 3.78
C GLN A 65 -5.11 23.19 2.95
N PRO A 66 -5.15 23.28 1.60
CA PRO A 66 -4.06 22.78 0.76
C PRO A 66 -2.75 23.51 1.07
N THR A 67 -1.79 22.79 1.62
CA THR A 67 -0.42 23.30 1.83
C THR A 67 0.41 23.00 0.57
N LEU A 68 1.30 23.93 0.19
CA LEU A 68 2.24 23.68 -0.91
C LEU A 68 3.12 22.46 -0.57
N PRO A 69 3.33 21.49 -1.49
CA PRO A 69 4.14 20.29 -1.23
C PRO A 69 5.55 20.59 -0.70
N SER A 70 6.15 21.71 -1.13
CA SER A 70 7.47 22.16 -0.67
C SER A 70 7.52 22.69 0.77
N LYS A 71 6.36 22.82 1.42
CA LYS A 71 6.21 23.28 2.81
C LYS A 71 5.66 22.20 3.73
N VAL A 72 5.36 21.02 3.18
CA VAL A 72 4.96 19.86 3.97
C VAL A 72 6.22 19.33 4.63
N THR A 73 6.47 19.76 5.87
CA THR A 73 7.44 19.08 6.71
C THR A 73 6.85 17.71 7.02
N LEU A 74 7.68 16.74 7.40
CA LEU A 74 7.09 15.86 8.38
C LEU A 74 6.86 16.94 9.57
N GLN A 75 5.69 17.34 10.05
CA GLN A 75 5.26 17.81 11.44
C GLN A 75 3.84 18.35 11.26
N HIS A 76 3.51 18.60 10.01
CA HIS A 76 2.26 19.01 9.50
C HIS A 76 1.17 17.91 9.52
N PHE A 77 1.47 16.60 9.58
CA PHE A 77 0.48 15.49 9.43
C PHE A 77 0.19 14.47 10.52
N LEU A 78 1.05 14.25 11.49
CA LEU A 78 0.77 13.54 12.70
C LEU A 78 0.01 14.57 13.56
N SER A 79 0.20 15.87 13.32
CA SER A 79 -0.73 16.95 13.69
C SER A 79 -1.96 17.10 12.77
N VAL A 80 -2.04 16.45 11.60
CA VAL A 80 -3.31 16.39 10.85
C VAL A 80 -4.26 15.53 11.66
N LYS A 81 -5.39 16.13 12.03
CA LYS A 81 -6.49 15.40 12.66
C LYS A 81 -6.94 14.27 11.74
N SER A 82 -6.74 13.06 12.22
CA SER A 82 -7.33 11.86 11.61
C SER A 82 -8.77 11.71 12.11
N PHE A 83 -9.63 11.08 11.30
CA PHE A 83 -11.01 10.81 11.66
C PHE A 83 -11.31 9.33 11.44
N GLU A 84 -12.08 8.74 12.35
CA GLU A 84 -12.65 7.41 12.19
C GLU A 84 -14.09 7.55 11.66
N CYS A 85 -14.38 6.84 10.58
CA CYS A 85 -15.66 6.90 9.86
C CYS A 85 -16.38 5.56 10.01
N GLU A 86 -17.58 5.58 10.58
CA GLU A 86 -18.48 4.44 10.65
C GLU A 86 -19.58 4.60 9.59
N LEU A 87 -19.68 3.61 8.71
CA LEU A 87 -20.71 3.55 7.67
C LEU A 87 -21.72 2.47 8.05
N GLY A 88 -22.99 2.77 7.85
CA GLY A 88 -24.09 1.86 8.10
C GLY A 88 -25.09 1.86 6.95
N ALA A 89 -25.91 0.82 6.93
CA ALA A 89 -27.02 0.68 5.98
C ALA A 89 -28.31 1.18 6.65
N VAL A 90 -28.98 2.13 6.02
CA VAL A 90 -30.31 2.60 6.44
C VAL A 90 -31.19 2.65 5.22
N ASP A 91 -32.28 1.86 5.22
CA ASP A 91 -33.22 1.72 4.09
C ASP A 91 -32.50 1.37 2.77
N ASP A 92 -31.59 0.38 2.82
CA ASP A 92 -30.76 -0.05 1.68
C ASP A 92 -29.87 1.07 1.07
N GLU A 93 -29.60 2.13 1.84
CA GLU A 93 -28.64 3.17 1.45
C GLU A 93 -27.44 3.21 2.41
N LEU A 94 -26.24 3.37 1.84
CA LEU A 94 -25.02 3.58 2.61
C LEU A 94 -25.01 5.00 3.20
N ARG A 95 -24.92 5.09 4.53
CA ARG A 95 -24.90 6.37 5.23
C ARG A 95 -23.78 6.44 6.25
N LEU A 96 -23.28 7.65 6.44
CA LEU A 96 -22.38 7.98 7.55
C LEU A 96 -23.15 7.88 8.86
N VAL A 97 -22.79 6.89 9.68
CA VAL A 97 -23.34 6.72 11.04
C VAL A 97 -22.57 7.60 12.02
N LYS A 98 -21.24 7.65 11.85
CA LYS A 98 -20.36 8.29 12.81
C LYS A 98 -19.10 8.83 12.14
N LEU A 99 -18.69 10.03 12.54
CA LEU A 99 -17.39 10.59 12.20
C LEU A 99 -16.81 11.25 13.45
N GLU A 100 -15.80 10.61 14.04
CA GLU A 100 -15.14 11.13 15.23
C GLU A 100 -13.67 11.42 14.94
N PRO A 101 -13.11 12.52 15.50
CA PRO A 101 -11.68 12.71 15.47
C PRO A 101 -11.03 11.53 16.21
N ARG A 102 -10.02 10.93 15.58
CA ARG A 102 -9.18 9.94 16.23
C ARG A 102 -8.23 10.72 17.14
N ASP A 103 -8.22 10.38 18.42
CA ASP A 103 -7.22 10.91 19.35
C ASP A 103 -5.85 10.43 18.88
N SER A 104 -5.07 11.32 18.24
CA SER A 104 -3.68 11.06 17.88
C SER A 104 -2.78 11.82 18.85
N GLU A 105 -1.99 11.09 19.63
CA GLU A 105 -0.88 11.66 20.39
C GLU A 105 0.28 11.99 19.43
N GLU A 106 1.10 12.98 19.76
CA GLU A 106 2.18 13.45 18.89
C GLU A 106 3.29 12.38 18.78
N PRO A 107 3.68 11.97 17.55
CA PRO A 107 4.80 11.06 17.37
C PRO A 107 6.15 11.76 17.21
N TYR A 108 7.22 11.05 17.55
CA TYR A 108 8.62 11.47 17.41
C TYR A 108 9.49 10.39 16.78
N VAL A 109 10.63 10.76 16.20
CA VAL A 109 11.52 9.84 15.46
C VAL A 109 12.72 9.44 16.33
N GLU A 110 12.99 8.14 16.48
CA GLU A 110 14.17 7.64 17.20
C GLU A 110 15.24 7.18 16.19
N PHE A 111 16.38 7.88 16.16
CA PHE A 111 17.52 7.56 15.29
C PHE A 111 18.60 6.79 16.08
N GLY A 112 19.12 5.70 15.51
CA GLY A 112 20.23 4.94 16.09
C GLY A 112 21.58 5.66 15.94
N TYR A 113 22.15 6.10 17.06
CA TYR A 113 23.53 6.53 17.37
C TYR A 113 24.40 7.19 16.27
N ASP A 114 24.42 8.52 16.22
CA ASP A 114 25.55 9.40 16.56
C ASP A 114 25.08 10.88 16.56
N ASN A 115 25.64 11.70 17.47
CA ASN A 115 25.17 13.04 17.90
C ASN A 115 24.86 14.09 16.80
N GLU A 116 23.69 14.73 16.86
CA GLU A 116 23.42 16.19 16.96
C GLU A 116 22.00 16.58 16.46
N GLU A 117 21.32 17.36 17.31
CA GLU A 117 20.11 18.21 17.16
C GLU A 117 18.89 17.80 16.30
N SER A 118 17.75 17.78 17.00
CA SER A 118 16.39 17.39 16.60
C SER A 118 15.69 18.35 15.64
N ALA A 119 14.98 17.80 14.63
CA ALA A 119 14.04 18.53 13.79
C ALA A 119 12.75 17.70 13.54
N PRO A 120 11.56 18.32 13.46
CA PRO A 120 10.27 17.64 13.65
C PRO A 120 9.67 17.11 12.35
N LEU A 121 8.78 16.10 12.45
CA LEU A 121 8.55 15.12 11.39
C LEU A 121 7.13 14.35 11.40
N ASP A 122 6.06 14.79 10.67
CA ASP A 122 4.81 14.28 9.95
C ASP A 122 4.31 14.66 8.43
N THR A 123 4.06 13.80 7.38
CA THR A 123 3.01 13.83 6.23
C THR A 123 3.05 12.85 5.04
N ILE A 124 2.00 11.99 4.90
CA ILE A 124 1.59 11.19 3.72
C ILE A 124 0.67 11.97 2.76
N PHE A 125 1.16 12.20 1.54
CA PHE A 125 0.39 12.31 0.30
C PHE A 125 0.70 11.08 -0.57
N PRO A 126 -0.05 10.80 -1.66
CA PRO A 126 0.49 10.03 -2.77
C PRO A 126 1.79 10.75 -3.16
N SER A 127 2.93 10.08 -2.96
CA SER A 127 4.25 10.66 -2.61
C SER A 127 4.35 11.18 -1.15
N ARG A 128 4.78 10.29 -0.26
CA ARG A 128 5.07 10.55 1.17
C ARG A 128 6.42 11.23 1.35
N ARG A 129 6.72 12.23 0.50
CA ARG A 129 8.01 12.94 0.48
C ARG A 129 8.08 13.88 1.66
N VAL A 130 9.13 13.73 2.46
CA VAL A 130 9.31 14.48 3.70
C VAL A 130 10.72 15.04 3.77
N LEU A 131 10.88 16.17 4.46
CA LEU A 131 12.16 16.86 4.57
C LEU A 131 12.71 16.70 5.98
N ALA A 132 13.92 16.14 6.10
CA ALA A 132 14.70 16.15 7.34
C ALA A 132 16.05 16.80 7.04
N ASN A 133 16.44 17.83 7.80
CA ASN A 133 17.70 18.56 7.61
C ASN A 133 17.97 19.04 6.17
N GLY A 134 16.92 19.42 5.43
CA GLY A 134 17.02 19.86 4.04
C GLY A 134 17.17 18.74 3.01
N GLN A 135 17.20 17.47 3.44
CA GLN A 135 17.21 16.29 2.58
C GLN A 135 15.81 15.69 2.47
N GLN A 136 15.48 15.18 1.28
CA GLN A 136 14.21 14.49 1.04
C GLN A 136 14.29 13.01 1.41
N PHE A 137 13.22 12.53 2.03
CA PHE A 137 13.00 11.14 2.41
C PHE A 137 11.58 10.71 2.02
N PHE A 138 11.32 9.42 2.08
CA PHE A 138 9.99 8.85 1.96
C PHE A 138 9.54 8.32 3.32
N PHE A 139 8.43 8.81 3.84
CA PHE A 139 7.83 8.26 5.05
C PHE A 139 6.89 7.12 4.71
N LYS A 140 6.93 6.02 5.45
CA LYS A 140 5.95 4.93 5.36
C LYS A 140 5.24 4.78 6.69
N SER A 141 3.98 5.22 6.79
CA SER A 141 3.14 4.93 7.97
C SER A 141 2.85 3.45 8.07
N LEU A 142 2.83 2.98 9.32
CA LEU A 142 2.46 1.65 9.75
C LEU A 142 1.18 1.65 10.62
N ASP A 143 0.47 2.77 10.71
CA ASP A 143 -0.66 3.00 11.64
C ASP A 143 -1.82 1.99 11.51
N LEU A 144 -1.93 1.32 10.36
CA LEU A 144 -2.97 0.34 10.06
C LEU A 144 -2.51 -1.12 10.19
N LEU A 145 -1.21 -1.36 10.35
CA LEU A 145 -0.63 -2.71 10.28
C LEU A 145 -0.52 -3.37 11.66
N GLY A 146 -0.65 -2.61 12.75
CA GLY A 146 -0.43 -3.11 14.12
C GLY A 146 1.05 -3.33 14.43
N ASP A 147 1.41 -3.23 15.72
CA ASP A 147 2.81 -3.17 16.17
C ASP A 147 3.63 -4.41 15.76
N ASP A 148 3.05 -5.61 15.84
CA ASP A 148 3.73 -6.86 15.49
C ASP A 148 4.13 -6.94 14.00
N ILE A 149 3.25 -6.49 13.09
CA ILE A 149 3.53 -6.50 11.66
C ILE A 149 4.54 -5.40 11.33
N GLY A 150 4.36 -4.20 11.90
CA GLY A 150 5.33 -3.12 11.74
C GLY A 150 6.74 -3.49 12.19
N ARG A 151 6.88 -4.17 13.34
CA ARG A 151 8.19 -4.65 13.83
C ARG A 151 8.83 -5.70 12.93
N LYS A 152 8.05 -6.56 12.28
CA LYS A 152 8.57 -7.50 11.27
C LYS A 152 9.15 -6.76 10.06
N GLU A 153 8.48 -5.70 9.61
CA GLU A 153 9.00 -4.86 8.52
C GLU A 153 10.30 -4.15 8.93
N VAL A 154 10.35 -3.55 10.12
CA VAL A 154 11.58 -2.96 10.68
C VAL A 154 12.72 -3.97 10.69
N GLY A 155 12.45 -5.19 11.15
CA GLY A 155 13.45 -6.26 11.21
C GLY A 155 14.05 -6.62 9.85
N ARG A 156 13.26 -6.58 8.76
CA ARG A 156 13.78 -6.81 7.40
C ARG A 156 14.66 -5.66 6.95
N TYR A 157 14.26 -4.42 7.19
CA TYR A 157 15.11 -3.27 6.90
C TYR A 157 16.41 -3.27 7.70
N GLU A 158 16.39 -3.76 8.94
CA GLU A 158 17.61 -3.96 9.72
C GLU A 158 18.54 -5.00 9.07
N GLN A 159 18.01 -6.12 8.57
CA GLN A 159 18.81 -7.11 7.83
C GLN A 159 19.43 -6.49 6.58
N VAL A 160 18.63 -5.72 5.83
CA VAL A 160 19.08 -4.98 4.63
C VAL A 160 20.19 -3.99 4.97
N PHE A 161 20.09 -3.27 6.08
CA PHE A 161 21.14 -2.36 6.58
C PHE A 161 22.41 -3.14 6.94
N ARG A 162 22.30 -4.21 7.72
CA ARG A 162 23.43 -5.04 8.16
C ARG A 162 24.16 -5.71 7.00
N ALA A 163 23.45 -6.08 5.93
CA ALA A 163 24.04 -6.63 4.72
C ALA A 163 25.00 -5.65 4.00
N SER A 164 24.96 -4.35 4.34
CA SER A 164 25.91 -3.33 3.86
C SER A 164 26.05 -3.33 2.33
N PHE A 165 24.93 -3.50 1.64
CA PHE A 165 24.92 -3.59 0.20
C PHE A 165 25.46 -2.33 -0.46
N GLY A 166 26.28 -2.51 -1.50
CA GLY A 166 26.75 -1.41 -2.34
C GLY A 166 25.64 -0.80 -3.21
N PRO A 167 25.95 0.29 -3.92
CA PRO A 167 24.97 1.03 -4.74
C PRO A 167 24.40 0.23 -5.91
N SER A 168 24.99 -0.91 -6.27
CA SER A 168 24.48 -1.81 -7.31
C SER A 168 23.20 -2.53 -6.91
N VAL A 169 22.95 -2.73 -5.61
CA VAL A 169 21.73 -3.35 -5.09
C VAL A 169 20.72 -2.24 -4.83
N ARG A 170 19.88 -1.96 -5.81
CA ARG A 170 18.88 -0.89 -5.78
C ARG A 170 17.63 -1.37 -5.04
N THR A 171 17.56 -1.06 -3.75
CA THR A 171 16.38 -1.35 -2.93
C THR A 171 16.15 -0.25 -1.90
N SER A 172 14.92 -0.13 -1.39
CA SER A 172 14.60 0.86 -0.35
C SER A 172 15.52 0.70 0.86
N ARG A 173 15.97 1.83 1.41
CA ARG A 173 16.92 1.89 2.53
C ARG A 173 16.29 2.63 3.70
N LEU A 174 16.30 2.01 4.87
CA LEU A 174 15.83 2.63 6.10
C LEU A 174 16.82 3.69 6.57
N PHE A 175 16.28 4.87 6.86
CA PHE A 175 16.97 5.97 7.50
C PHE A 175 16.64 6.04 9.01
N GLY A 176 15.40 5.75 9.40
CA GLY A 176 14.98 5.73 10.81
C GLY A 176 13.57 5.20 11.03
N VAL A 177 13.19 5.01 12.29
CA VAL A 177 11.84 4.61 12.69
C VAL A 177 11.13 5.76 13.40
N VAL A 178 9.82 5.87 13.18
CA VAL A 178 8.95 6.86 13.81
C VAL A 178 8.17 6.15 14.91
N GLN A 179 8.20 6.69 16.12
CA GLN A 179 7.49 6.17 17.30
C GLN A 179 6.56 7.24 17.88
N ASP A 180 5.59 6.88 18.73
CA ASP A 180 4.84 7.86 19.52
C ASP A 180 5.50 8.17 20.87
N GLU A 181 4.95 9.12 21.64
CA GLU A 181 5.36 9.44 23.03
C GLU A 181 5.47 8.22 23.96
N LYS A 182 4.76 7.12 23.64
CA LYS A 182 4.74 5.86 24.39
C LYS A 182 5.67 4.80 23.81
N HIS A 183 6.54 5.16 22.86
CA HIS A 183 7.46 4.27 22.14
C HIS A 183 6.75 3.21 21.26
N GLN A 184 5.51 3.46 20.84
CA GLN A 184 4.81 2.59 19.89
C GLN A 184 5.25 2.91 18.47
N LEU A 185 5.40 1.89 17.63
CA LEU A 185 5.85 2.07 16.26
C LEU A 185 4.75 2.69 15.38
N VAL A 186 5.04 3.86 14.82
CA VAL A 186 4.14 4.64 13.94
C VAL A 186 4.53 4.52 12.47
N GLY A 187 5.82 4.41 12.16
CA GLY A 187 6.25 4.36 10.77
C GLY A 187 7.74 4.24 10.54
N LEU A 188 8.14 4.35 9.27
CA LEU A 188 9.52 4.27 8.79
C LEU A 188 9.88 5.52 7.99
N ILE A 189 11.13 5.96 8.11
CA ILE A 189 11.74 6.93 7.19
C ILE A 189 12.67 6.16 6.27
N LEU A 190 12.40 6.21 4.97
CA LEU A 190 13.19 5.57 3.92
C LEU A 190 13.91 6.64 3.08
N HIS A 191 15.07 6.31 2.53
CA HIS A 191 15.70 7.18 1.54
C HIS A 191 14.80 7.38 0.34
N HIS A 192 14.70 8.63 -0.11
CA HIS A 192 13.90 8.98 -1.29
C HIS A 192 14.53 8.37 -2.56
N ILE A 193 13.67 7.82 -3.42
CA ILE A 193 14.01 7.32 -4.74
C ILE A 193 13.33 8.25 -5.74
N ASP A 194 14.10 8.76 -6.71
CA ASP A 194 13.59 9.59 -7.79
C ASP A 194 12.78 8.74 -8.78
N GLU A 195 11.55 8.42 -8.38
CA GLU A 195 10.59 7.62 -9.13
C GLU A 195 10.16 8.31 -10.43
N HIS A 196 10.15 7.56 -11.52
CA HIS A 196 9.50 7.92 -12.77
C HIS A 196 8.12 7.26 -12.91
N THR A 197 8.04 5.96 -12.64
CA THR A 197 6.81 5.15 -12.75
C THR A 197 6.96 3.85 -11.97
N LEU A 198 5.85 3.16 -11.67
CA LEU A 198 5.88 1.77 -11.21
C LEU A 198 6.13 0.82 -12.39
N LEU A 199 6.66 -0.37 -12.10
CA LEU A 199 6.87 -1.39 -13.13
C LEU A 199 5.53 -1.85 -13.72
N SER A 200 4.46 -1.98 -12.91
CA SER A 200 3.11 -2.33 -13.38
C SER A 200 2.63 -1.41 -14.50
N ASP A 201 2.72 -0.10 -14.28
CA ASP A 201 2.35 0.90 -15.30
C ASP A 201 3.29 0.88 -16.51
N ALA A 202 4.60 0.69 -16.27
CA ALA A 202 5.61 0.71 -17.33
C ALA A 202 5.44 -0.46 -18.31
N VAL A 203 5.08 -1.65 -17.83
CA VAL A 203 4.92 -2.83 -18.69
C VAL A 203 3.63 -2.77 -19.51
N GLU A 204 2.60 -2.09 -19.01
CA GLU A 204 1.33 -1.88 -19.72
C GLU A 204 1.42 -0.77 -20.79
N THR A 205 2.42 0.11 -20.68
CA THR A 205 2.65 1.19 -21.65
C THR A 205 3.16 0.64 -23.01
N PRO A 206 2.43 0.79 -24.12
CA PRO A 206 2.80 0.22 -25.42
C PRO A 206 4.14 0.71 -25.98
N GLU A 207 4.54 1.93 -25.64
CA GLU A 207 5.78 2.56 -26.09
C GLU A 207 7.03 2.06 -25.34
N THR A 208 6.86 1.27 -24.28
CA THR A 208 7.98 0.76 -23.48
C THR A 208 8.87 -0.17 -24.32
N PRO A 209 10.14 0.19 -24.56
CA PRO A 209 11.03 -0.62 -25.40
C PRO A 209 11.31 -1.99 -24.78
N GLU A 210 11.39 -3.03 -25.62
CA GLU A 210 11.73 -4.39 -25.17
C GLU A 210 13.10 -4.43 -24.47
N SER A 211 14.07 -3.64 -24.95
CA SER A 211 15.38 -3.52 -24.32
C SER A 211 15.34 -2.96 -22.89
N SER A 212 14.33 -2.14 -22.56
CA SER A 212 14.11 -1.66 -21.19
C SER A 212 13.60 -2.80 -20.31
N LYS A 213 12.66 -3.61 -20.80
CA LYS A 213 12.14 -4.79 -20.08
C LYS A 213 13.25 -5.80 -19.80
N GLU A 214 14.07 -6.12 -20.80
CA GLU A 214 15.24 -6.99 -20.65
C GLU A 214 16.27 -6.45 -19.64
N ARG A 215 16.41 -5.12 -19.55
CA ARG A 215 17.27 -4.48 -18.54
C ARG A 215 16.68 -4.63 -17.14
N TRP A 216 15.39 -4.36 -16.97
CA TRP A 216 14.72 -4.45 -15.67
C TRP A 216 14.73 -5.88 -15.14
N ILE A 217 14.45 -6.88 -15.99
CA ILE A 217 14.55 -8.30 -15.61
C ILE A 217 15.92 -8.62 -15.01
N ARG A 218 17.01 -8.22 -15.70
CA ARG A 218 18.37 -8.47 -15.21
C ARG A 218 18.64 -7.75 -13.89
N GLN A 219 18.21 -6.49 -13.75
CA GLN A 219 18.41 -5.72 -12.52
C GLN A 219 17.67 -6.34 -11.34
N ILE A 220 16.40 -6.72 -11.53
CA ILE A 220 15.60 -7.34 -10.48
C ILE A 220 16.22 -8.68 -10.08
N GLN A 221 16.64 -9.51 -11.05
CA GLN A 221 17.34 -10.77 -10.78
C GLN A 221 18.63 -10.56 -9.98
N ASP A 222 19.45 -9.56 -10.33
CA ASP A 222 20.68 -9.24 -9.61
C ASP A 222 20.40 -8.78 -8.17
N ILE A 223 19.37 -7.97 -7.97
CA ILE A 223 18.95 -7.50 -6.63
C ILE A 223 18.43 -8.69 -5.80
N LEU A 224 17.56 -9.52 -6.35
CA LEU A 224 17.03 -10.73 -5.67
C LEU A 224 18.15 -11.72 -5.32
N ALA A 225 19.13 -11.91 -6.22
CA ALA A 225 20.29 -12.75 -5.95
C ALA A 225 21.11 -12.20 -4.76
N ALA A 226 21.29 -10.88 -4.67
CA ALA A 226 21.97 -10.25 -3.54
C ALA A 226 21.20 -10.39 -2.23
N LEU A 227 19.88 -10.17 -2.24
CA LEU A 227 19.01 -10.36 -1.07
C LEU A 227 19.04 -11.81 -0.58
N ARG A 228 18.86 -12.76 -1.49
CA ARG A 228 18.96 -14.20 -1.21
C ARG A 228 20.34 -14.58 -0.66
N GLY A 229 21.42 -14.06 -1.24
CA GLY A 229 22.79 -14.30 -0.78
C GLY A 229 23.03 -13.82 0.66
N ALA A 230 22.28 -12.80 1.10
CA ALA A 230 22.30 -12.30 2.47
C ALA A 230 21.24 -12.95 3.39
N GLY A 231 20.43 -13.90 2.88
CA GLY A 231 19.34 -14.54 3.63
C GLY A 231 18.16 -13.62 3.90
N ILE A 232 17.96 -12.58 3.09
CA ILE A 232 16.89 -11.60 3.22
C ILE A 232 15.73 -11.99 2.31
N VAL A 233 14.53 -11.97 2.87
CA VAL A 233 13.27 -12.21 2.15
C VAL A 233 12.60 -10.87 1.87
N TRP A 234 12.20 -10.66 0.62
CA TRP A 234 11.41 -9.49 0.20
C TRP A 234 9.97 -9.62 0.69
N GLY A 235 9.29 -10.71 0.33
CA GLY A 235 8.08 -11.20 0.98
C GLY A 235 6.76 -10.72 0.40
N ASP A 236 6.75 -9.87 -0.62
CA ASP A 236 5.56 -9.48 -1.40
C ASP A 236 5.98 -9.12 -2.84
N ALA A 237 6.56 -10.10 -3.54
CA ALA A 237 7.06 -9.88 -4.90
C ALA A 237 5.92 -9.62 -5.89
N LYS A 238 5.90 -8.41 -6.45
CA LYS A 238 4.96 -7.97 -7.49
C LYS A 238 5.45 -6.70 -8.20
N PRO A 239 4.99 -6.41 -9.42
CA PRO A 239 5.38 -5.21 -10.16
C PRO A 239 5.08 -3.89 -9.44
N ASP A 240 4.02 -3.82 -8.63
CA ASP A 240 3.68 -2.60 -7.87
C ASP A 240 4.71 -2.26 -6.78
N ASN A 241 5.49 -3.25 -6.35
CA ASN A 241 6.58 -3.07 -5.39
C ASN A 241 7.93 -2.87 -6.11
N ILE A 242 7.92 -2.50 -7.39
CA ILE A 242 9.11 -2.17 -8.17
C ILE A 242 8.94 -0.78 -8.77
N ILE A 243 9.87 0.12 -8.43
CA ILE A 243 9.96 1.46 -9.00
C ILE A 243 10.92 1.44 -10.19
N ILE A 244 10.55 2.11 -11.28
CA ILE A 244 11.48 2.55 -12.32
C ILE A 244 11.86 4.00 -12.02
N ASP A 245 13.14 4.26 -11.77
CA ASP A 245 13.62 5.60 -11.46
C ASP A 245 13.74 6.50 -12.71
N THR A 246 14.08 7.78 -12.49
CA THR A 246 14.30 8.76 -13.57
C THR A 246 15.48 8.45 -14.49
N HIS A 247 16.34 7.48 -14.14
CA HIS A 247 17.41 6.95 -14.99
C HIS A 247 16.99 5.67 -15.75
N GLY A 248 15.75 5.20 -15.53
CA GLY A 248 15.23 3.98 -16.13
C GLY A 248 15.74 2.70 -15.47
N ASP A 249 16.24 2.77 -14.24
CA ASP A 249 16.70 1.62 -13.47
C ASP A 249 15.61 1.11 -12.51
N ALA A 250 15.55 -0.21 -12.34
CA ALA A 250 14.59 -0.85 -11.43
C ALA A 250 15.08 -0.85 -9.97
N TRP A 251 14.17 -0.55 -9.05
CA TRP A 251 14.35 -0.58 -7.60
C TRP A 251 13.32 -1.48 -6.95
N ILE A 252 13.76 -2.42 -6.11
CA ILE A 252 12.85 -3.22 -5.27
C ILE A 252 12.49 -2.40 -4.02
N ILE A 253 11.19 -2.22 -3.76
CA ILE A 253 10.69 -1.54 -2.57
C ILE A 253 9.77 -2.46 -1.76
N ASP A 254 9.35 -1.98 -0.58
CA ASP A 254 8.38 -2.63 0.31
C ASP A 254 8.82 -4.00 0.87
N PHE A 255 9.28 -4.00 2.13
CA PHE A 255 9.61 -5.21 2.88
C PHE A 255 8.57 -5.50 3.98
N GLY A 256 7.37 -4.92 3.90
CA GLY A 256 6.28 -5.25 4.82
C GLY A 256 5.90 -6.72 4.75
N GLY A 257 6.06 -7.28 3.56
CA GLY A 257 5.56 -8.59 3.20
C GLY A 257 4.04 -8.58 3.05
N GLY A 258 3.48 -9.74 2.75
CA GLY A 258 2.06 -9.89 2.54
C GLY A 258 1.81 -11.07 1.62
N HIS A 259 0.55 -11.23 1.23
CA HIS A 259 0.20 -12.11 0.14
C HIS A 259 -0.74 -11.34 -0.77
N THR A 260 -0.29 -11.08 -2.00
CA THR A 260 -1.12 -10.55 -3.05
C THR A 260 -1.53 -11.72 -3.94
N GLU A 261 -2.83 -12.00 -4.01
CA GLU A 261 -3.36 -13.08 -4.84
C GLU A 261 -3.00 -12.86 -6.32
N GLY A 262 -2.68 -13.95 -7.02
CA GLY A 262 -2.27 -13.94 -8.43
C GLY A 262 -0.76 -13.78 -8.68
N TRP A 263 0.04 -13.42 -7.67
CA TRP A 263 1.50 -13.22 -7.85
C TRP A 263 2.37 -14.33 -7.25
N VAL A 264 2.02 -14.81 -6.05
CA VAL A 264 2.79 -15.85 -5.34
C VAL A 264 1.82 -16.88 -4.79
N ASP A 265 2.17 -18.17 -4.86
CA ASP A 265 1.37 -19.23 -4.25
C ASP A 265 1.27 -19.01 -2.73
N LYS A 266 0.10 -19.25 -2.15
CA LYS A 266 -0.15 -18.96 -0.74
C LYS A 266 0.81 -19.71 0.21
N ASP A 267 1.26 -20.90 -0.17
CA ASP A 267 2.23 -21.70 0.59
C ASP A 267 3.68 -21.20 0.47
N LYS A 268 3.96 -20.32 -0.49
CA LYS A 268 5.27 -19.70 -0.74
C LYS A 268 5.34 -18.23 -0.32
N ALA A 269 4.22 -17.63 0.07
CA ALA A 269 4.16 -16.24 0.52
C ALA A 269 5.15 -15.99 1.67
N GLY A 270 5.91 -14.90 1.58
CA GLY A 270 6.91 -14.55 2.61
C GLY A 270 8.13 -15.47 2.64
N THR A 271 8.49 -16.11 1.51
CA THR A 271 9.69 -16.95 1.39
C THR A 271 10.57 -16.52 0.21
N VAL A 272 11.84 -16.93 0.23
CA VAL A 272 12.78 -16.71 -0.91
C VAL A 272 12.25 -17.36 -2.20
N ASP A 273 11.61 -18.53 -2.09
CA ASP A 273 11.05 -19.21 -3.27
C ASP A 273 9.81 -18.46 -3.81
N GLY A 274 9.04 -17.83 -2.92
CA GLY A 274 7.95 -16.92 -3.30
C GLY A 274 8.47 -15.66 -4.00
N ASP A 275 9.58 -15.09 -3.52
CA ASP A 275 10.20 -13.91 -4.16
C ASP A 275 10.66 -14.20 -5.59
N LEU A 276 11.08 -15.43 -5.87
CA LEU A 276 11.45 -15.89 -7.21
C LEU A 276 10.24 -16.22 -8.08
N GLN A 277 9.12 -16.62 -7.48
CA GLN A 277 7.89 -16.90 -8.20
C GLN A 277 7.20 -15.62 -8.68
N GLY A 278 7.22 -14.56 -7.87
CA GLY A 278 6.60 -13.27 -8.21
C GLY A 278 7.37 -12.44 -9.24
N LEU A 279 8.50 -12.96 -9.74
CA LEU A 279 9.31 -12.38 -10.83
C LEU A 279 8.79 -12.82 -12.21
#